data_AF-A0A5J5DQB5-F1
#
_entry.id   AF-A0A5J5DQB5-F1
#
_cell.length_a   1.000
_cell.length_b   1.000
_cell.length_c   1.000
_cell.angle_alpha   90.00
_cell.angle_beta   90.00
_cell.angle_gamma   90.00
#
_symmetry.space_group_name_H-M   'P 1'
#
loop_
_entity.id
_entity.type
_entity.pdbx_description
1 polymer ?
#
loop_
_entity_poly.entity_id
_entity_poly.type
_entity_poly.pdbx_seq_one_letter_code
_entity_poly.pdbx_strand_id
1 'polypeptide(L)'
;MAEQLKIKSEVEEFKKEYFYRNSGAMTKAIKISEAQLNLRHIEPTTKATYFQAEENRQRDYQAANRIQSWFRASKVRAYLSHLHKKAIIIQRIWRGFTARARFRQMVKAAYFIMKMNFYEAMAVRIQQRWRGFFVRKHIHNYYARKSYLEGLSKKNELVRMELAELEELQKRERHCVEMVKEQTAKVYQAHRLHHLLSTKQCPGVFNSPFRPAPHEMEILLRQVKYQAPTRLDPRGRACLMGMLGPTAPSFPGTLGSPWIKTTGTCCSSKPILPPISSKKQQGLFRKPGEVWEQRMLCPDLTLRLQTSYTHLEEAQNQLQHKYIRLPTGNIRNRKYAPPSEAQQQFLYSASLRQEL
;
A
#
# COMPACT_ATOMS: atom_id res chain seq x y z
N MET A 1 -96.24 60.98 -143.63
CA MET A 1 -94.85 61.12 -143.12
C MET A 1 -94.78 61.06 -141.60
N ALA A 2 -95.69 61.70 -140.84
CA ALA A 2 -95.67 61.68 -139.37
C ALA A 2 -96.00 60.29 -138.74
N GLU A 3 -96.88 59.49 -139.34
CA GLU A 3 -97.26 58.17 -138.76
C GLU A 3 -96.16 57.10 -138.85
N GLN A 4 -95.34 57.08 -139.91
CA GLN A 4 -94.27 56.09 -140.04
C GLN A 4 -93.11 56.29 -139.06
N LEU A 5 -92.88 57.52 -138.61
CA LEU A 5 -91.87 57.81 -137.58
C LEU A 5 -92.33 57.38 -136.19
N LYS A 6 -93.64 57.45 -135.91
CA LYS A 6 -94.22 57.02 -134.64
C LYS A 6 -94.15 55.51 -134.45
N ILE A 7 -94.44 54.73 -135.51
CA ILE A 7 -94.35 53.26 -135.46
C ILE A 7 -92.90 52.81 -135.26
N LYS A 8 -91.92 53.48 -135.89
CA LYS A 8 -90.50 53.15 -135.70
C LYS A 8 -90.00 53.47 -134.29
N SER A 9 -90.46 54.58 -133.69
CA SER A 9 -90.10 54.89 -132.30
C SER A 9 -90.73 53.91 -131.33
N GLU A 10 -92.01 53.57 -131.51
CA GLU A 10 -92.73 52.60 -130.67
C GLU A 10 -92.11 51.19 -130.76
N VAL A 11 -91.66 50.75 -131.95
CA VAL A 11 -90.97 49.46 -132.11
C VAL A 11 -89.60 49.45 -131.42
N GLU A 12 -88.82 50.53 -131.51
CA GLU A 12 -87.53 50.63 -130.81
C GLU A 12 -87.71 50.78 -129.29
N GLU A 13 -88.75 51.46 -128.86
CA GLU A 13 -89.13 51.57 -127.44
C GLU A 13 -89.59 50.21 -126.90
N PHE A 14 -90.38 49.46 -127.67
CA PHE A 14 -90.78 48.09 -127.34
C PHE A 14 -89.59 47.12 -127.28
N LYS A 15 -88.63 47.23 -128.21
CA LYS A 15 -87.40 46.42 -128.16
C LYS A 15 -86.53 46.77 -126.96
N LYS A 16 -86.38 48.06 -126.65
CA LYS A 16 -85.63 48.52 -125.46
C LYS A 16 -86.31 48.04 -124.18
N GLU A 17 -87.63 48.14 -124.11
CA GLU A 17 -88.43 47.69 -122.97
C GLU A 17 -88.38 46.16 -122.81
N TYR A 18 -88.45 45.41 -123.92
CA TYR A 18 -88.28 43.95 -123.94
C TYR A 18 -86.90 43.52 -123.45
N PHE A 19 -85.84 44.20 -123.92
CA PHE A 19 -84.46 43.94 -123.48
C PHE A 19 -84.26 44.33 -122.01
N TYR A 20 -84.85 45.44 -121.54
CA TYR A 20 -84.79 45.85 -120.15
C TYR A 20 -85.52 44.87 -119.22
N ARG A 21 -86.72 44.41 -119.58
CA ARG A 21 -87.48 43.41 -118.80
C ARG A 21 -86.77 42.05 -118.76
N ASN A 22 -86.14 41.61 -119.86
CA ASN A 22 -85.48 40.30 -119.93
C ASN A 22 -84.01 40.28 -119.48
N SER A 23 -83.30 41.42 -119.48
CA SER A 23 -81.91 41.49 -119.03
C SER A 23 -81.76 41.11 -117.55
N GLY A 24 -82.68 41.55 -116.69
CA GLY A 24 -82.74 41.15 -115.28
C GLY A 24 -83.00 39.65 -115.09
N ALA A 25 -83.83 39.04 -115.95
CA ALA A 25 -84.06 37.60 -115.94
C ALA A 25 -82.82 36.81 -116.37
N MET A 26 -82.09 37.27 -117.39
CA MET A 26 -80.81 36.68 -117.82
C MET A 26 -79.73 36.81 -116.73
N THR A 27 -79.58 37.97 -116.09
CA THR A 27 -78.57 38.14 -115.02
C THR A 27 -78.89 37.25 -113.83
N LYS A 28 -80.18 37.08 -113.50
CA LYS A 28 -80.63 36.16 -112.46
C LYS A 28 -80.33 34.71 -112.85
N ALA A 29 -80.54 34.31 -114.11
CA ALA A 29 -80.21 32.98 -114.61
C ALA A 29 -78.70 32.68 -114.58
N ILE A 30 -77.85 33.66 -114.94
CA ILE A 30 -76.38 33.53 -114.86
C ILE A 30 -75.94 33.37 -113.40
N LYS A 31 -76.44 34.22 -112.48
CA LYS A 31 -76.14 34.07 -111.05
C LYS A 31 -76.62 32.73 -110.47
N ILE A 32 -77.77 32.23 -110.93
CA ILE A 32 -78.27 30.92 -110.53
C ILE A 32 -77.37 29.80 -111.10
N SER A 33 -76.91 29.89 -112.34
CA SER A 33 -76.03 28.86 -112.92
C SER A 33 -74.64 28.87 -112.28
N GLU A 34 -74.08 30.05 -111.97
CA GLU A 34 -72.84 30.21 -111.21
C GLU A 34 -72.99 29.64 -109.79
N ALA A 35 -74.09 29.94 -109.10
CA ALA A 35 -74.38 29.36 -107.80
C ALA A 35 -74.51 27.83 -107.86
N GLN A 36 -75.15 27.30 -108.90
CA GLN A 36 -75.28 25.85 -109.13
C GLN A 36 -73.93 25.19 -109.45
N LEU A 37 -73.06 25.83 -110.23
CA LEU A 37 -71.70 25.36 -110.51
C LEU A 37 -70.84 25.34 -109.23
N ASN A 38 -70.93 26.39 -108.42
CA ASN A 38 -70.25 26.46 -107.13
C ASN A 38 -70.76 25.36 -106.18
N LEU A 39 -72.07 25.16 -106.07
CA LEU A 39 -72.66 24.07 -105.27
C LEU A 39 -72.19 22.69 -105.75
N ARG A 40 -72.08 22.46 -107.06
CA ARG A 40 -71.58 21.19 -107.63
C ARG A 40 -70.11 20.92 -107.33
N HIS A 41 -69.28 21.94 -107.13
CA HIS A 41 -67.87 21.77 -106.72
C HIS A 41 -67.69 21.69 -105.20
N ILE A 42 -68.58 22.31 -104.40
CA ILE A 42 -68.52 22.29 -102.92
C ILE A 42 -69.00 20.93 -102.35
N GLU A 43 -70.02 20.31 -102.94
CA GLU A 43 -70.54 19.00 -102.50
C GLU A 43 -69.49 17.86 -102.47
N PRO A 44 -68.71 17.60 -103.55
CA PRO A 44 -67.72 16.53 -103.54
C PRO A 44 -66.51 16.86 -102.67
N THR A 45 -66.11 18.13 -102.57
CA THR A 45 -64.98 18.55 -101.73
C THR A 45 -65.31 18.43 -100.25
N THR A 46 -66.53 18.76 -99.82
CA THR A 46 -66.99 18.57 -98.44
C THR A 46 -67.15 17.09 -98.06
N LYS A 47 -67.59 16.24 -98.99
CA LYS A 47 -67.64 14.78 -98.76
C LYS A 47 -66.24 14.18 -98.65
N ALA A 48 -65.30 14.57 -99.52
CA ALA A 48 -63.92 14.09 -99.47
C ALA A 48 -63.21 14.50 -98.18
N THR A 49 -63.40 15.74 -97.70
CA THR A 49 -62.83 16.18 -96.42
C THR A 49 -63.48 15.47 -95.23
N TYR A 50 -64.77 15.16 -95.30
CA TYR A 50 -65.46 14.37 -94.28
C TYR A 50 -64.91 12.94 -94.18
N PHE A 51 -64.73 12.23 -95.29
CA PHE A 51 -64.14 10.89 -95.28
C PHE A 51 -62.70 10.90 -94.77
N GLN A 52 -61.89 11.88 -95.17
CA GLN A 52 -60.52 12.04 -94.68
C GLN A 52 -60.47 12.31 -93.16
N ALA A 53 -61.42 13.09 -92.65
CA ALA A 53 -61.57 13.33 -91.21
C ALA A 53 -61.99 12.06 -90.46
N GLU A 54 -62.91 11.27 -90.99
CA GLU A 54 -63.36 10.04 -90.33
C GLU A 54 -62.27 8.95 -90.32
N GLU A 55 -61.47 8.83 -91.39
CA GLU A 55 -60.30 7.94 -91.42
C GLU A 55 -59.21 8.34 -90.39
N ASN A 56 -59.02 9.65 -90.16
CA ASN A 56 -58.01 10.15 -89.24
C ASN A 56 -58.50 10.27 -87.79
N ARG A 57 -59.81 10.27 -87.56
CA ARG A 57 -60.45 10.43 -86.24
C ARG A 57 -59.82 9.56 -85.15
N GLN A 58 -59.59 8.29 -85.43
CA GLN A 58 -59.01 7.37 -84.45
C GLN A 58 -57.53 7.66 -84.17
N ARG A 59 -56.77 8.06 -85.20
CA ARG A 59 -55.35 8.45 -85.05
C ARG A 59 -55.24 9.74 -84.23
N ASP A 60 -56.07 10.72 -84.53
CA ASP A 60 -56.13 11.99 -83.82
C ASP A 60 -56.54 11.81 -82.37
N TYR A 61 -57.53 10.94 -82.12
CA TYR A 61 -57.94 10.55 -80.76
C TYR A 61 -56.79 9.89 -79.97
N GLN A 62 -56.06 8.95 -80.58
CA GLN A 62 -54.90 8.32 -79.94
C GLN A 62 -53.76 9.30 -79.68
N ALA A 63 -53.48 10.20 -80.63
CA ALA A 63 -52.48 11.25 -80.47
C ALA A 63 -52.86 12.20 -79.32
N ALA A 64 -54.13 12.65 -79.28
CA ALA A 64 -54.66 13.47 -78.20
C ALA A 64 -54.54 12.75 -76.84
N ASN A 65 -54.92 11.48 -76.76
CA ASN A 65 -54.77 10.68 -75.53
C ASN A 65 -53.30 10.54 -75.09
N ARG A 66 -52.36 10.37 -76.03
CA ARG A 66 -50.92 10.35 -75.72
C ARG A 66 -50.45 11.68 -75.15
N ILE A 67 -50.83 12.79 -75.77
CA ILE A 67 -50.48 14.14 -75.28
C ILE A 67 -51.07 14.37 -73.89
N GLN A 68 -52.36 14.06 -73.70
CA GLN A 68 -53.05 14.23 -72.43
C GLN A 68 -52.47 13.35 -71.31
N SER A 69 -52.24 12.07 -71.58
CA SER A 69 -51.64 11.15 -70.59
C SER A 69 -50.21 11.55 -70.24
N TRP A 70 -49.40 11.94 -71.22
CA TRP A 70 -48.06 12.47 -70.98
C TRP A 70 -48.08 13.74 -70.13
N PHE A 71 -48.97 14.69 -70.44
CA PHE A 71 -49.11 15.92 -69.66
C PHE A 71 -49.55 15.65 -68.22
N ARG A 72 -50.56 14.79 -68.02
CA ARG A 72 -51.00 14.36 -66.68
C ARG A 72 -49.85 13.74 -65.89
N ALA A 73 -49.09 12.83 -66.51
CA ALA A 73 -47.93 12.22 -65.87
C ALA A 73 -46.81 13.24 -65.57
N SER A 74 -46.58 14.20 -66.46
CA SER A 74 -45.61 15.29 -66.26
C SER A 74 -45.95 16.11 -65.02
N LYS A 75 -47.23 16.49 -64.87
CA LYS A 75 -47.72 17.22 -63.69
C LYS A 75 -47.51 16.44 -62.39
N VAL A 76 -47.84 15.14 -62.39
CA VAL A 76 -47.64 14.26 -61.22
C VAL A 76 -46.16 14.13 -60.88
N ARG A 77 -45.29 13.88 -61.86
CA ARG A 77 -43.84 13.78 -61.62
C ARG A 77 -43.24 15.08 -61.09
N ALA A 78 -43.69 16.23 -61.59
CA ALA A 78 -43.26 17.53 -61.08
C ALA A 78 -43.67 17.73 -59.61
N TYR A 79 -44.91 17.35 -59.27
CA TYR A 79 -45.40 17.41 -57.89
C TYR A 79 -44.64 16.47 -56.95
N LEU A 80 -44.43 15.21 -57.34
CA LEU A 80 -43.63 14.26 -56.56
C LEU A 80 -42.19 14.74 -56.36
N SER A 81 -41.58 15.29 -57.41
CA SER A 81 -40.23 15.89 -57.33
C SER A 81 -40.19 17.06 -56.35
N HIS A 82 -41.24 17.88 -56.31
CA HIS A 82 -41.37 18.94 -55.32
C HIS A 82 -41.46 18.38 -53.90
N LEU A 83 -42.31 17.38 -53.65
CA LEU A 83 -42.43 16.73 -52.35
C LEU A 83 -41.12 16.09 -51.88
N HIS A 84 -40.43 15.38 -52.77
CA HIS A 84 -39.11 14.81 -52.46
C HIS A 84 -38.09 15.89 -52.10
N LYS A 85 -38.04 17.00 -52.84
CA LYS A 85 -37.17 18.14 -52.49
C LYS A 85 -37.47 18.68 -51.08
N LYS A 86 -38.75 18.82 -50.73
CA LYS A 86 -39.15 19.26 -49.39
C LYS A 86 -38.76 18.25 -48.30
N ALA A 87 -38.99 16.97 -48.55
CA ALA A 87 -38.58 15.89 -47.63
C ALA A 87 -37.07 15.88 -47.40
N ILE A 88 -36.26 16.01 -48.46
CA ILE A 88 -34.80 16.07 -48.38
C ILE A 88 -34.36 17.28 -47.53
N ILE A 89 -34.98 18.44 -47.70
CA ILE A 89 -34.66 19.64 -46.91
C ILE A 89 -34.90 19.36 -45.41
N ILE A 90 -36.06 18.81 -45.05
CA ILE A 90 -36.40 18.48 -43.67
C ILE A 90 -35.39 17.49 -43.10
N GLN A 91 -35.13 16.39 -43.81
CA GLN A 91 -34.20 15.37 -43.34
C GLN A 91 -32.76 15.89 -43.23
N ARG A 92 -32.31 16.74 -44.16
CA ARG A 92 -30.98 17.37 -44.12
C ARG A 92 -30.84 18.25 -42.88
N ILE A 93 -31.85 19.07 -42.60
CA ILE A 93 -31.86 19.93 -41.40
C ILE A 93 -31.81 19.07 -40.14
N TRP A 94 -32.62 18.00 -40.08
CA TRP A 94 -32.67 17.09 -38.94
C TRP A 94 -31.35 16.35 -38.69
N ARG A 95 -30.73 15.78 -39.74
CA ARG A 95 -29.41 15.13 -39.63
C ARG A 95 -28.36 16.12 -39.13
N GLY A 96 -28.37 17.35 -39.64
CA GLY A 96 -27.49 18.41 -39.18
C GLY A 96 -27.73 18.80 -37.72
N PHE A 97 -28.98 18.92 -37.29
CA PHE A 97 -29.34 19.21 -35.89
C PHE A 97 -28.83 18.12 -34.96
N THR A 98 -29.10 16.85 -35.29
CA THR A 98 -28.67 15.69 -34.50
C THR A 98 -27.15 15.60 -34.39
N ALA A 99 -26.43 15.77 -35.52
CA ALA A 99 -24.97 15.74 -35.53
C ALA A 99 -24.38 16.87 -34.67
N ARG A 100 -24.92 18.10 -34.75
CA ARG A 100 -24.48 19.22 -33.92
C ARG A 100 -24.78 19.00 -32.44
N ALA A 101 -25.92 18.40 -32.10
CA ALA A 101 -26.25 18.06 -30.71
C ALA A 101 -25.24 17.08 -30.12
N ARG A 102 -24.93 16.00 -30.86
CA ARG A 102 -23.89 15.02 -30.47
C ARG A 102 -22.52 15.65 -30.33
N PHE A 103 -22.11 16.47 -31.30
CA PHE A 103 -20.82 17.16 -31.25
C PHE A 103 -20.70 18.08 -30.02
N ARG A 104 -21.76 18.84 -29.70
CA ARG A 104 -21.77 19.68 -28.48
C ARG A 104 -21.59 18.86 -27.21
N GLN A 105 -22.20 17.67 -27.13
CA GLN A 105 -22.00 16.77 -25.98
C GLN A 105 -20.57 16.23 -25.91
N MET A 106 -20.00 15.81 -27.05
CA MET A 106 -18.60 15.37 -27.10
C MET A 106 -17.63 16.46 -26.63
N VAL A 107 -17.82 17.71 -27.08
CA VAL A 107 -16.99 18.84 -26.67
C VAL A 107 -17.14 19.13 -25.18
N LYS A 108 -18.37 19.10 -24.64
CA LYS A 108 -18.61 19.24 -23.20
C LYS A 108 -17.89 18.14 -22.41
N ALA A 109 -18.01 16.88 -22.82
CA ALA A 109 -17.36 15.76 -22.16
C ALA A 109 -15.82 15.90 -22.20
N ALA A 110 -15.25 16.22 -23.35
CA ALA A 110 -13.82 16.45 -23.50
C ALA A 110 -13.31 17.58 -22.59
N TYR A 111 -14.05 18.69 -22.51
CA TYR A 111 -13.74 19.78 -21.59
C TYR A 111 -13.73 19.32 -20.12
N PHE A 112 -14.75 18.56 -19.70
CA PHE A 112 -14.83 18.06 -18.33
C PHE A 112 -13.69 17.09 -18.00
N ILE A 113 -13.34 16.19 -18.92
CA ILE A 113 -12.20 15.28 -18.76
C ILE A 113 -10.90 16.08 -18.59
N MET A 114 -10.65 17.05 -19.47
CA MET A 114 -9.46 17.90 -19.41
C MET A 114 -9.39 18.66 -18.07
N LYS A 115 -10.51 19.25 -17.64
CA LYS A 115 -10.61 19.98 -16.37
C LYS A 115 -10.39 19.06 -15.17
N MET A 116 -10.96 17.86 -15.18
CA MET A 116 -10.81 16.87 -14.11
C MET A 116 -9.35 16.43 -13.98
N ASN A 117 -8.72 16.07 -15.10
CA ASN A 117 -7.30 15.67 -15.13
C ASN A 117 -6.38 16.76 -14.60
N PHE A 118 -6.66 18.03 -14.92
CA PHE A 118 -5.91 19.17 -14.40
C PHE A 118 -6.00 19.25 -12.87
N TYR A 119 -7.20 19.19 -12.31
CA TYR A 119 -7.37 19.25 -10.86
C TYR A 119 -6.82 18.03 -10.15
N GLU A 120 -6.94 16.84 -10.74
CA GLU A 120 -6.34 15.63 -10.21
C GLU A 120 -4.82 15.75 -10.12
N ALA A 121 -4.15 16.23 -11.17
CA ALA A 121 -2.71 16.47 -11.17
C ALA A 121 -2.31 17.49 -10.08
N MET A 122 -3.07 18.56 -9.90
CA MET A 122 -2.83 19.54 -8.83
C MET A 122 -3.05 18.94 -7.44
N ALA A 123 -4.11 18.15 -7.26
CA ALA A 123 -4.41 17.48 -6.01
C ALA A 123 -3.28 16.51 -5.62
N VAL A 124 -2.77 15.71 -6.56
CA VAL A 124 -1.64 14.80 -6.33
C VAL A 124 -0.40 15.58 -5.84
N ARG A 125 -0.07 16.72 -6.46
CA ARG A 125 1.06 17.57 -6.03
C ARG A 125 0.91 18.07 -4.60
N ILE A 126 -0.28 18.60 -4.26
CA ILE A 126 -0.59 19.08 -2.90
C ILE A 126 -0.48 17.92 -1.91
N GLN A 127 -1.09 16.78 -2.22
CA GLN A 127 -1.07 15.62 -1.34
C GLN A 127 0.33 15.03 -1.15
N GLN A 128 1.15 14.97 -2.21
CA GLN A 128 2.53 14.49 -2.12
C GLN A 128 3.37 15.40 -1.21
N ARG A 129 3.23 16.72 -1.37
CA ARG A 129 3.89 17.71 -0.52
C ARG A 129 3.48 17.55 0.94
N TRP A 130 2.17 17.39 1.19
CA TRP A 130 1.61 17.17 2.52
C TRP A 130 2.11 15.87 3.17
N ARG A 131 2.04 14.74 2.45
CA ARG A 131 2.55 13.45 2.95
C ARG A 131 4.03 13.54 3.33
N GLY A 132 4.84 14.20 2.50
CA GLY A 132 6.25 14.43 2.81
C GLY A 132 6.46 15.30 4.05
N PHE A 133 5.68 16.38 4.21
CA PHE A 133 5.70 17.20 5.42
C PHE A 133 5.32 16.40 6.67
N PHE A 134 4.22 15.64 6.60
CA PHE A 134 3.71 14.86 7.72
C PHE A 134 4.74 13.84 8.22
N VAL A 135 5.36 13.09 7.30
CA VAL A 135 6.40 12.10 7.66
C VAL A 135 7.57 12.77 8.37
N ARG A 136 8.10 13.88 7.84
CA ARG A 136 9.24 14.59 8.44
C ARG A 136 8.91 15.25 9.78
N LYS A 137 7.65 15.65 9.99
CA LYS A 137 7.23 16.31 11.23
C LYS A 137 6.90 15.31 12.34
N HIS A 138 6.25 14.20 12.00
CA HIS A 138 5.60 13.33 13.00
C HIS A 138 6.13 11.90 13.07
N ILE A 139 6.74 11.37 12.00
CA ILE A 139 7.18 9.96 11.96
C ILE A 139 8.71 9.84 12.02
N HIS A 140 9.43 10.61 11.21
CA HIS A 140 10.88 10.53 11.10
C HIS A 140 11.54 11.85 11.51
N ASN A 141 12.04 11.88 12.75
CA ASN A 141 12.93 12.92 13.22
C ASN A 141 14.39 12.48 13.01
N TYR A 142 14.99 12.94 11.92
CA TYR A 142 16.38 12.64 11.55
C TYR A 142 17.37 12.98 12.68
N TYR A 143 17.23 14.15 13.29
CA TYR A 143 18.13 14.61 14.35
C TYR A 143 18.01 13.77 15.61
N ALA A 144 16.79 13.37 15.99
CA ALA A 144 16.58 12.47 17.12
C ALA A 144 17.22 11.09 16.86
N ARG A 145 17.04 10.53 15.66
CA ARG A 145 17.66 9.25 15.27
C ARG A 145 19.18 9.34 15.24
N LYS A 146 19.74 10.42 14.69
CA LYS A 146 21.19 10.66 14.66
C LYS A 146 21.77 10.75 16.06
N SER A 147 21.16 11.55 16.94
CA SER A 147 21.58 11.68 18.34
C SER A 147 21.54 10.34 19.09
N TYR A 148 20.49 9.53 18.86
CA TYR A 148 20.39 8.19 19.45
C TYR A 148 21.53 7.27 18.99
N LEU A 149 21.84 7.22 17.69
CA LEU A 149 22.92 6.39 17.14
C LEU A 149 24.31 6.84 17.63
N GLU A 150 24.55 8.14 17.73
CA GLU A 150 25.78 8.68 18.32
C GLU A 150 25.92 8.28 19.79
N GLY A 151 24.82 8.34 20.55
CA GLY A 151 24.77 7.87 21.93
C GLY A 151 25.06 6.37 22.07
N LEU A 152 24.49 5.55 21.18
CA LEU A 152 24.79 4.12 21.13
C LEU A 152 26.27 3.85 20.81
N SER A 153 26.85 4.59 19.87
CA SER A 153 28.27 4.46 19.52
C SER A 153 29.16 4.74 20.74
N LYS A 154 28.90 5.84 21.46
CA LYS A 154 29.62 6.19 22.69
C LYS A 154 29.48 5.11 23.77
N LYS A 155 28.27 4.57 23.97
CA LYS A 155 28.04 3.48 24.94
C LYS A 155 28.76 2.20 24.55
N ASN A 156 28.72 1.82 23.27
CA ASN A 156 29.46 0.66 22.78
C ASN A 156 30.96 0.81 23.02
N GLU A 157 31.50 2.03 22.85
CA GLU A 157 32.91 2.29 23.14
C GLU A 157 33.22 2.15 24.62
N LEU A 158 32.38 2.68 25.50
CA LEU A 158 32.53 2.50 26.95
C LEU A 158 32.51 1.02 27.34
N VAL A 159 31.55 0.24 26.83
CA VAL A 159 31.46 -1.20 27.09
C VAL A 159 32.72 -1.93 26.60
N ARG A 160 33.28 -1.56 25.45
CA ARG A 160 34.55 -2.14 24.97
C ARG A 160 35.71 -1.83 25.91
N MET A 161 35.80 -0.61 26.42
CA MET A 161 36.84 -0.23 27.37
C MET A 161 36.69 -0.98 28.70
N GLU A 162 35.47 -1.09 29.23
CA GLU A 162 35.17 -1.87 30.43
C GLU A 162 35.55 -3.35 30.26
N LEU A 163 35.22 -3.95 29.11
CA LEU A 163 35.61 -5.32 28.80
C LEU A 163 37.13 -5.50 28.73
N ALA A 164 37.85 -4.55 28.14
CA ALA A 164 39.31 -4.58 28.08
C ALA A 164 39.94 -4.46 29.48
N GLU A 165 39.39 -3.59 30.33
CA GLU A 165 39.86 -3.46 31.72
C GLU A 165 39.63 -4.74 32.52
N LEU A 166 38.45 -5.36 32.38
CA LEU A 166 38.14 -6.64 33.02
C LEU A 166 39.07 -7.75 32.55
N GLU A 167 39.40 -7.79 31.26
CA GLU A 167 40.36 -8.76 30.71
C GLU A 167 41.74 -8.60 31.35
N GLU A 168 42.21 -7.35 31.49
CA GLU A 168 43.48 -7.06 32.15
C GLU A 168 43.48 -7.40 33.64
N LEU A 169 42.39 -7.10 34.35
CA LEU A 169 42.24 -7.52 35.75
C LEU A 169 42.27 -9.04 35.89
N GLN A 170 41.58 -9.76 35.01
CA GLN A 170 41.55 -11.21 35.02
C GLN A 170 42.94 -11.81 34.70
N LYS A 171 43.71 -11.21 33.79
CA LYS A 171 45.10 -11.61 33.52
C LYS A 171 45.98 -11.43 34.76
N ARG A 172 45.87 -10.29 35.44
CA ARG A 172 46.61 -10.02 36.69
C ARG A 172 46.23 -10.99 37.80
N GLU A 173 44.94 -11.26 37.97
CA GLU A 173 44.47 -12.24 38.95
C GLU A 173 45.04 -13.62 38.66
N ARG A 174 44.97 -14.09 37.41
CA ARG A 174 45.57 -15.37 36.99
C ARG A 174 47.06 -15.42 37.27
N HIS A 175 47.80 -14.34 36.97
CA HIS A 175 49.23 -14.24 37.25
C HIS A 175 49.52 -14.30 38.76
N CYS A 176 48.79 -13.56 39.59
CA CYS A 176 48.93 -13.60 41.04
C CYS A 176 48.62 -14.99 41.61
N VAL A 177 47.54 -15.64 41.15
CA VAL A 177 47.17 -17.00 41.54
C VAL A 177 48.26 -17.99 41.15
N GLU A 178 48.85 -17.86 39.97
CA GLU A 178 49.96 -18.72 39.53
C GLU A 178 51.20 -18.52 40.41
N MET A 179 51.59 -17.27 40.70
CA MET A 179 52.68 -16.97 41.63
C MET A 179 52.44 -17.55 43.02
N VAL A 180 51.21 -17.48 43.56
CA VAL A 180 50.86 -18.09 44.85
C VAL A 180 50.95 -19.62 44.78
N LYS A 181 50.48 -20.24 43.70
CA LYS A 181 50.62 -21.69 43.48
C LYS A 181 52.09 -22.12 43.42
N GLU A 182 52.93 -21.39 42.72
CA GLU A 182 54.37 -21.65 42.68
C GLU A 182 55.01 -21.54 44.07
N GLN A 183 54.68 -20.48 44.83
CA GLN A 183 55.22 -20.29 46.18
C GLN A 183 54.73 -21.38 47.15
N THR A 184 53.44 -21.73 47.11
CA THR A 184 52.88 -22.82 47.92
C THR A 184 53.46 -24.18 47.55
N ALA A 185 53.74 -24.44 46.27
CA ALA A 185 54.44 -25.64 45.82
C ALA A 185 55.87 -25.70 46.37
N LYS A 186 56.62 -24.58 46.35
CA LYS A 186 57.96 -24.48 46.96
C LYS A 186 57.93 -24.74 48.46
N VAL A 187 56.97 -24.14 49.18
CA VAL A 187 56.78 -24.37 50.62
C VAL A 187 56.41 -25.83 50.91
N TYR A 188 55.53 -26.43 50.10
CA TYR A 188 55.18 -27.86 50.22
C TYR A 188 56.38 -28.78 49.99
N GLN A 189 57.21 -28.50 48.98
CA GLN A 189 58.47 -29.22 48.77
C GLN A 189 59.42 -29.06 49.96
N ALA A 190 59.53 -27.86 50.53
CA ALA A 190 60.33 -27.62 51.72
C ALA A 190 59.81 -28.44 52.93
N HIS A 191 58.50 -28.51 53.17
CA HIS A 191 57.93 -29.39 54.20
C HIS A 191 58.31 -30.86 54.00
N ARG A 192 58.22 -31.37 52.75
CA ARG A 192 58.59 -32.76 52.42
C ARG A 192 60.08 -33.04 52.62
N LEU A 193 60.93 -32.06 52.31
CA LEU A 193 62.38 -32.16 52.38
C LEU A 193 62.97 -31.60 53.68
N HIS A 194 62.14 -31.28 54.68
CA HIS A 194 62.55 -30.62 55.93
C HIS A 194 63.64 -31.38 56.69
N HIS A 195 63.71 -32.71 56.53
CA HIS A 195 64.75 -33.54 57.14
C HIS A 195 66.16 -33.29 56.58
N LEU A 196 66.29 -32.63 55.42
CA LEU A 196 67.57 -32.30 54.78
C LEU A 196 68.17 -30.97 55.25
N LEU A 197 67.56 -30.33 56.26
CA LEU A 197 68.02 -29.07 56.85
C LEU A 197 69.38 -29.18 57.54
N SER A 198 70.16 -28.10 57.46
CA SER A 198 71.38 -28.00 58.25
C SER A 198 71.11 -28.00 59.74
N THR A 199 71.90 -28.76 60.47
CA THR A 199 71.97 -28.71 61.93
C THR A 199 73.24 -27.97 62.35
N LYS A 200 73.39 -27.70 63.65
CA LYS A 200 74.60 -27.06 64.19
C LYS A 200 75.87 -27.89 63.97
N GLN A 201 75.72 -29.21 63.85
CA GLN A 201 76.84 -30.15 63.82
C GLN A 201 77.10 -30.69 62.40
N CYS A 202 76.07 -30.76 61.53
CA CYS A 202 76.22 -31.21 60.14
C CYS A 202 75.51 -30.23 59.18
N PRO A 203 76.21 -29.73 58.14
CA PRO A 203 75.57 -28.94 57.10
C PRO A 203 74.59 -29.80 56.28
N GLY A 204 73.42 -29.25 55.97
CA GLY A 204 72.39 -29.89 55.15
C GLY A 204 72.76 -29.92 53.68
N VAL A 205 72.09 -30.76 52.89
CA VAL A 205 72.40 -30.96 51.46
C VAL A 205 72.37 -29.64 50.67
N PHE A 206 71.51 -28.71 51.08
CA PHE A 206 71.33 -27.41 50.44
C PHE A 206 72.21 -26.28 51.02
N ASN A 207 73.09 -26.59 51.98
CA ASN A 207 74.03 -25.65 52.60
C ASN A 207 75.47 -26.16 52.47
N SER A 208 75.96 -26.20 51.23
CA SER A 208 77.32 -26.65 50.95
C SER A 208 78.37 -25.66 51.49
N PRO A 209 79.42 -26.13 52.19
CA PRO A 209 80.49 -25.27 52.74
C PRO A 209 81.32 -24.57 51.65
N PHE A 210 81.20 -24.99 50.40
CA PHE A 210 81.90 -24.39 49.26
C PHE A 210 81.14 -23.24 48.61
N ARG A 211 79.90 -22.95 49.06
CA ARG A 211 79.14 -21.79 48.58
C ARG A 211 79.21 -20.64 49.59
N PRO A 212 79.36 -19.39 49.12
CA PRO A 212 79.40 -18.22 50.00
C PRO A 212 78.05 -17.92 50.67
N ALA A 213 76.94 -18.43 50.13
CA ALA A 213 75.60 -18.30 50.69
C ALA A 213 74.79 -19.61 50.56
N PRO A 214 73.87 -19.90 51.50
CA PRO A 214 72.98 -21.05 51.41
C PRO A 214 72.09 -21.02 50.16
N HIS A 215 71.73 -22.19 49.61
CA HIS A 215 70.83 -22.27 48.47
C HIS A 215 69.41 -21.79 48.83
N GLU A 216 68.63 -21.29 47.87
CA GLU A 216 67.28 -20.74 48.10
C GLU A 216 66.38 -21.73 48.86
N MET A 217 66.50 -23.03 48.56
CA MET A 217 65.77 -24.09 49.26
C MET A 217 66.18 -24.22 50.74
N GLU A 218 67.46 -24.06 51.10
CA GLU A 218 67.92 -24.07 52.50
C GLU A 218 67.32 -22.91 53.30
N ILE A 219 67.20 -21.73 52.68
CA ILE A 219 66.60 -20.54 53.30
C ILE A 219 65.12 -20.79 53.55
N LEU A 220 64.39 -21.32 52.57
CA LEU A 220 62.98 -21.68 52.70
C LEU A 220 62.76 -22.75 53.78
N LEU A 221 63.61 -23.77 53.81
CA LEU A 221 63.55 -24.83 54.80
C LEU A 221 63.68 -24.26 56.22
N ARG A 222 64.57 -23.28 56.46
CA ARG A 222 64.75 -22.64 57.79
C ARG A 222 63.53 -21.82 58.24
N GLN A 223 62.74 -21.30 57.29
CA GLN A 223 61.54 -20.52 57.58
C GLN A 223 60.34 -21.42 57.91
N VAL A 224 60.31 -22.61 57.34
CA VAL A 224 59.24 -23.58 57.52
C VAL A 224 59.43 -24.34 58.84
N LYS A 225 58.37 -24.50 59.64
CA LYS A 225 58.41 -25.32 60.85
C LYS A 225 58.14 -26.78 60.50
N TYR A 226 58.94 -27.71 61.05
CA TYR A 226 58.68 -29.14 60.93
C TYR A 226 57.27 -29.45 61.45
N GLN A 227 56.45 -30.01 60.58
CA GLN A 227 55.19 -30.64 60.96
C GLN A 227 55.46 -32.13 61.03
N ALA A 228 55.39 -32.69 62.24
CA ALA A 228 55.37 -34.14 62.39
C ALA A 228 54.18 -34.67 61.57
N PRO A 229 54.34 -35.73 60.77
CA PRO A 229 53.21 -36.38 60.14
C PRO A 229 52.23 -36.76 61.25
N THR A 230 51.12 -36.03 61.35
CA THR A 230 50.02 -36.44 62.22
C THR A 230 49.67 -37.84 61.76
N ARG A 231 49.92 -38.84 62.62
CA ARG A 231 49.43 -40.19 62.36
C ARG A 231 47.94 -40.03 62.15
N LEU A 232 47.50 -40.27 60.92
CA LEU A 232 46.09 -40.52 60.66
C LEU A 232 45.70 -41.62 61.63
N ASP A 233 44.83 -41.29 62.60
CA ASP A 233 44.15 -42.31 63.39
C ASP A 233 43.60 -43.35 62.41
N PRO A 234 43.65 -44.65 62.75
CA PRO A 234 43.07 -45.69 61.90
C PRO A 234 41.62 -45.30 61.64
N ARG A 235 41.30 -45.08 60.36
CA ARG A 235 39.96 -44.76 59.88
C ARG A 235 39.02 -45.79 60.47
N GLY A 236 38.27 -45.39 61.49
CA GLY A 236 37.28 -46.20 62.17
C GLY A 236 36.37 -46.79 61.12
N ARG A 237 36.24 -48.12 61.17
CA ARG A 237 35.38 -48.95 60.34
C ARG A 237 33.95 -48.43 60.44
N ALA A 238 33.55 -47.54 59.53
CA ALA A 238 32.15 -47.17 59.36
C ALA A 238 31.42 -48.37 58.75
N CYS A 239 30.73 -49.12 59.59
CA CYS A 239 29.78 -50.14 59.16
C CYS A 239 28.62 -49.47 58.41
N LEU A 240 28.32 -50.01 57.23
CA LEU A 240 27.05 -49.85 56.55
C LEU A 240 25.94 -50.55 57.37
N MET A 241 24.92 -49.81 57.81
CA MET A 241 23.48 -50.05 57.57
C MET A 241 22.58 -49.44 58.65
N GLY A 242 21.45 -48.87 58.20
CA GLY A 242 20.19 -48.93 58.97
C GLY A 242 19.62 -47.60 59.47
N MET A 243 18.60 -47.11 58.76
CA MET A 243 17.70 -46.00 59.12
C MET A 243 16.79 -46.29 60.33
N LEU A 244 16.47 -45.24 61.10
CA LEU A 244 15.15 -44.75 61.58
C LEU A 244 15.19 -44.21 63.03
N GLY A 245 14.67 -43.00 63.24
CA GLY A 245 14.17 -42.55 64.57
C GLY A 245 12.73 -43.04 64.81
N PRO A 246 11.91 -42.48 65.72
CA PRO A 246 12.17 -41.55 66.84
C PRO A 246 11.51 -42.02 68.17
N THR A 247 11.51 -41.16 69.22
CA THR A 247 10.61 -41.13 70.41
C THR A 247 11.25 -41.48 71.77
N ALA A 248 11.55 -40.41 72.54
CA ALA A 248 11.19 -40.05 73.93
C ALA A 248 10.87 -41.14 75.03
N PRO A 249 10.61 -40.76 76.30
CA PRO A 249 11.54 -40.90 77.43
C PRO A 249 11.00 -41.79 78.58
N SER A 250 11.84 -42.28 79.50
CA SER A 250 11.59 -42.35 80.97
C SER A 250 12.53 -43.31 81.75
N PHE A 251 13.02 -42.75 82.87
CA PHE A 251 13.46 -43.27 84.20
C PHE A 251 12.97 -44.65 84.71
N PRO A 252 13.33 -45.14 85.94
CA PRO A 252 14.43 -44.86 86.89
C PRO A 252 15.11 -46.14 87.50
N GLY A 253 16.06 -45.99 88.44
CA GLY A 253 16.35 -46.97 89.51
C GLY A 253 17.78 -47.56 89.50
N THR A 254 18.75 -46.97 90.21
CA THR A 254 19.17 -47.26 91.60
C THR A 254 19.71 -48.69 91.82
N LEU A 255 21.01 -48.84 92.10
CA LEU A 255 21.60 -49.23 93.41
C LEU A 255 23.06 -49.68 93.24
N GLY A 256 23.93 -49.36 94.21
CA GLY A 256 25.17 -50.10 94.47
C GLY A 256 26.47 -49.30 94.40
N SER A 257 26.77 -48.51 95.43
CA SER A 257 28.16 -48.33 95.90
C SER A 257 28.58 -49.62 96.67
N PRO A 258 29.88 -49.91 96.92
CA PRO A 258 30.73 -49.14 97.84
C PRO A 258 32.20 -48.97 97.36
N TRP A 259 32.86 -47.85 97.70
CA TRP A 259 33.94 -47.77 98.71
C TRP A 259 35.15 -48.69 98.39
N ILE A 260 36.38 -48.20 98.23
CA ILE A 260 37.34 -47.95 99.32
C ILE A 260 38.53 -47.12 98.74
N LYS A 261 38.78 -45.96 99.37
CA LYS A 261 40.05 -45.41 99.93
C LYS A 261 41.34 -45.49 99.07
N THR A 262 42.24 -44.52 99.02
CA THR A 262 42.89 -43.74 100.10
C THR A 262 43.79 -42.70 99.41
N THR A 263 43.58 -41.38 99.59
CA THR A 263 44.29 -40.42 100.48
C THR A 263 45.76 -40.10 100.17
N GLY A 264 46.04 -38.78 100.17
CA GLY A 264 47.36 -38.13 100.20
C GLY A 264 47.43 -36.96 99.21
N THR A 265 46.78 -35.80 99.40
CA THR A 265 47.13 -34.70 100.35
C THR A 265 48.59 -34.26 100.11
N CYS A 266 48.99 -33.03 99.75
CA CYS A 266 48.42 -31.70 99.97
C CYS A 266 49.13 -30.62 99.12
N CYS A 267 48.32 -29.68 98.62
CA CYS A 267 48.42 -28.22 98.71
C CYS A 267 49.73 -27.47 98.37
N SER A 268 49.67 -26.63 97.32
CA SER A 268 50.13 -25.25 97.39
C SER A 268 49.20 -24.36 96.57
N SER A 269 48.33 -23.65 97.28
CA SER A 269 47.40 -22.65 96.76
C SER A 269 48.14 -21.34 96.43
N LYS A 270 48.22 -20.98 95.15
CA LYS A 270 48.39 -19.59 94.70
C LYS A 270 47.11 -19.16 93.98
N PRO A 271 46.56 -17.97 94.26
CA PRO A 271 45.27 -17.55 93.69
C PRO A 271 45.41 -17.31 92.19
N ILE A 272 44.58 -18.01 91.41
CA ILE A 272 44.35 -17.75 89.98
C ILE A 272 43.58 -16.42 89.89
N LEU A 273 44.17 -15.42 89.24
CA LEU A 273 43.46 -14.20 88.86
C LEU A 273 42.32 -14.57 87.89
N PRO A 274 41.13 -13.96 88.00
CA PRO A 274 40.00 -14.31 87.15
C PRO A 274 40.31 -14.00 85.68
N PRO A 275 39.76 -14.78 84.72
CA PRO A 275 39.92 -14.47 83.32
C PRO A 275 39.30 -13.09 83.07
N ILE A 276 40.08 -12.19 82.46
CA ILE A 276 39.56 -10.91 81.98
C ILE A 276 38.52 -11.24 80.93
N SER A 277 37.25 -11.18 81.31
CA SER A 277 36.13 -11.15 80.37
C SER A 277 36.33 -9.90 79.53
N SER A 278 36.83 -10.06 78.29
CA SER A 278 36.81 -8.98 77.33
C SER A 278 35.34 -8.59 77.14
N LYS A 279 34.99 -7.41 77.65
CA LYS A 279 33.69 -6.78 77.47
C LYS A 279 33.37 -6.85 75.97
N LYS A 280 32.20 -7.41 75.63
CA LYS A 280 31.60 -7.31 74.30
C LYS A 280 31.73 -5.86 73.86
N GLN A 281 32.59 -5.59 72.87
CA GLN A 281 32.59 -4.27 72.25
C GLN A 281 31.23 -4.09 71.61
N GLN A 282 30.55 -3.07 72.10
CA GLN A 282 29.27 -2.61 71.61
C GLN A 282 29.54 -1.97 70.25
N GLY A 283 29.29 -2.74 69.20
CA GLY A 283 29.48 -2.33 67.81
C GLY A 283 29.18 -3.52 66.91
N LEU A 284 28.35 -3.32 65.89
CA LEU A 284 27.97 -4.31 64.89
C LEU A 284 29.16 -4.63 63.95
N PHE A 285 30.29 -5.06 64.51
CA PHE A 285 31.44 -5.49 63.71
C PHE A 285 31.25 -6.96 63.35
N ARG A 286 31.08 -7.20 62.04
CA ARG A 286 31.00 -8.56 61.48
C ARG A 286 32.30 -9.32 61.72
N LYS A 287 32.21 -10.65 61.81
CA LYS A 287 33.39 -11.51 62.03
C LYS A 287 34.40 -11.32 60.88
N PRO A 288 35.72 -11.49 61.12
CA PRO A 288 36.75 -11.29 60.09
C PRO A 288 36.50 -12.09 58.80
N GLY A 289 35.95 -13.31 58.90
CA GLY A 289 35.56 -14.12 57.75
C GLY A 289 34.41 -13.51 56.93
N GLU A 290 33.41 -12.93 57.58
CA GLU A 290 32.29 -12.24 56.90
C GLU A 290 32.76 -10.95 56.22
N VAL A 291 33.71 -10.22 56.81
CA VAL A 291 34.31 -9.02 56.20
C VAL A 291 35.15 -9.39 54.97
N TRP A 292 35.82 -10.54 55.01
CA TRP A 292 36.58 -11.05 53.86
C TRP A 292 35.63 -11.54 52.75
N GLU A 293 34.59 -12.30 53.08
CA GLU A 293 33.53 -12.68 52.14
C GLU A 293 32.84 -11.45 51.53
N GLN A 294 32.55 -10.42 52.31
CA GLN A 294 31.93 -9.18 51.80
C GLN A 294 32.88 -8.33 50.94
N ARG A 295 34.21 -8.50 51.08
CA ARG A 295 35.21 -7.89 50.20
C ARG A 295 35.45 -8.70 48.92
N MET A 296 35.22 -10.01 48.96
CA MET A 296 35.32 -10.92 47.82
C MET A 296 34.01 -11.02 47.02
N LEU A 297 32.87 -10.80 47.67
CA LEU A 297 31.58 -10.57 47.03
C LEU A 297 31.55 -9.15 46.48
N CYS A 298 31.84 -9.01 45.19
CA CYS A 298 31.52 -7.80 44.45
C CYS A 298 30.05 -7.42 44.74
N PRO A 299 29.75 -6.18 45.20
CA PRO A 299 28.37 -5.74 45.31
C PRO A 299 27.71 -5.93 43.96
N ASP A 300 26.62 -6.71 43.92
CA ASP A 300 25.87 -7.13 42.73
C ASP A 300 26.01 -6.15 41.55
N LEU A 301 27.01 -6.37 40.68
CA LEU A 301 26.96 -5.89 39.28
C LEU A 301 25.69 -6.42 38.57
N THR A 302 25.13 -7.48 39.14
CA THR A 302 23.84 -8.08 38.90
C THR A 302 22.68 -7.10 38.97
N LEU A 303 22.70 -6.02 39.77
CA LEU A 303 21.56 -5.07 39.79
C LEU A 303 21.41 -4.29 38.47
N ARG A 304 22.52 -4.03 37.75
CA ARG A 304 22.49 -3.44 36.40
C ARG A 304 22.37 -4.48 35.28
N LEU A 305 22.77 -5.72 35.53
CA LEU A 305 22.68 -6.84 34.58
C LEU A 305 21.36 -7.63 34.68
N GLN A 306 20.59 -7.49 35.77
CA GLN A 306 19.29 -8.14 35.98
C GLN A 306 18.17 -7.44 35.21
N THR A 307 18.34 -6.17 34.86
CA THR A 307 17.45 -5.54 33.88
C THR A 307 17.82 -6.10 32.51
N SER A 308 16.95 -6.92 31.93
CA SER A 308 17.11 -7.38 30.55
C SER A 308 17.38 -6.19 29.64
N TYR A 309 18.30 -6.35 28.68
CA TYR A 309 18.62 -5.32 27.69
C TYR A 309 17.37 -4.78 26.97
N THR A 310 16.33 -5.61 26.87
CA THR A 310 15.04 -5.31 26.23
C THR A 310 14.06 -4.53 27.10
N HIS A 311 14.26 -4.40 28.41
CA HIS A 311 13.27 -3.83 29.33
C HIS A 311 12.86 -2.38 28.97
N LEU A 312 13.83 -1.55 28.53
CA LEU A 312 13.56 -0.18 28.07
C LEU A 312 12.81 -0.15 26.73
N GLU A 313 13.12 -1.08 25.83
CA GLU A 313 12.50 -1.21 24.51
C GLU A 313 11.06 -1.74 24.64
N GLU A 314 10.83 -2.70 25.53
CA GLU A 314 9.52 -3.22 25.92
C GLU A 314 8.65 -2.13 26.57
N ALA A 315 9.20 -1.32 27.47
CA ALA A 315 8.49 -0.19 28.07
C ALA A 315 8.08 0.87 27.02
N GLN A 316 8.94 1.15 26.04
CA GLN A 316 8.62 2.06 24.93
C GLN A 316 7.58 1.47 23.97
N ASN A 317 7.67 0.18 23.65
CA ASN A 317 6.71 -0.53 22.81
C ASN A 317 5.33 -0.60 23.48
N GLN A 318 5.27 -0.80 24.80
CA GLN A 318 4.01 -0.76 25.56
C GLN A 318 3.35 0.63 25.53
N LEU A 319 4.15 1.71 25.61
CA LEU A 319 3.65 3.07 25.45
C LEU A 319 3.14 3.33 24.03
N GLN A 320 3.89 2.91 23.00
CA GLN A 320 3.43 3.03 21.60
C GLN A 320 2.15 2.23 21.33
N HIS A 321 2.04 1.00 21.84
CA HIS A 321 0.81 0.20 21.74
C HIS A 321 -0.39 0.84 22.45
N LYS A 322 -0.19 1.55 23.57
CA LYS A 322 -1.25 2.35 24.23
C LYS A 322 -1.68 3.54 23.38
N TYR A 323 -0.75 4.22 22.70
CA TYR A 323 -1.09 5.31 21.78
C TYR A 323 -1.80 4.82 20.51
N ILE A 324 -1.45 3.65 20.00
CA ILE A 324 -2.09 3.03 18.82
C ILE A 324 -3.49 2.47 19.16
N ARG A 325 -3.76 2.11 20.43
CA ARG A 325 -5.07 1.63 20.91
C ARG A 325 -6.09 2.74 21.19
N LEU A 326 -5.73 4.02 21.15
CA LEU A 326 -6.73 5.08 21.01
C LEU A 326 -7.37 4.91 19.64
N PRO A 327 -8.71 4.90 19.51
CA PRO A 327 -9.40 4.50 18.29
C PRO A 327 -9.09 5.50 17.18
N THR A 328 -8.00 5.26 16.47
CA THR A 328 -7.76 5.72 15.12
C THR A 328 -8.74 4.91 14.27
N GLY A 329 -9.99 5.38 14.32
CA GLY A 329 -11.06 4.89 13.48
C GLY A 329 -10.53 4.77 12.06
N ASN A 330 -10.87 3.66 11.43
CA ASN A 330 -10.78 3.43 10.00
C ASN A 330 -11.39 4.63 9.25
N ILE A 331 -10.61 5.70 9.06
CA ILE A 331 -10.89 6.72 8.06
C ILE A 331 -10.38 6.14 6.74
N ARG A 332 -11.00 5.02 6.32
CA ARG A 332 -11.13 4.75 4.90
C ARG A 332 -11.94 5.94 4.37
N ASN A 333 -11.25 6.84 3.68
CA ASN A 333 -11.82 7.98 2.96
C ASN A 333 -12.92 7.50 1.98
N ARG A 334 -14.13 7.25 2.48
CA ARG A 334 -15.33 7.02 1.65
C ARG A 334 -15.78 8.28 0.92
N LYS A 335 -15.21 9.45 1.22
CA LYS A 335 -15.53 10.72 0.56
C LYS A 335 -14.91 10.87 -0.84
N TYR A 336 -13.93 10.05 -1.20
CA TYR A 336 -13.23 10.14 -2.50
C TYR A 336 -12.96 8.75 -3.12
N ALA A 337 -13.80 7.76 -2.83
CA ALA A 337 -13.78 6.52 -3.61
C ALA A 337 -14.46 6.79 -4.95
N PRO A 338 -13.90 6.37 -6.09
CA PRO A 338 -14.63 6.41 -7.37
C PRO A 338 -15.95 5.65 -7.19
N PRO A 339 -17.05 6.11 -7.84
CA PRO A 339 -18.35 5.46 -7.68
C PRO A 339 -18.22 3.98 -8.03
N SER A 340 -18.77 3.11 -7.19
CA SER A 340 -18.78 1.66 -7.44
C SER A 340 -19.39 1.36 -8.82
N GLU A 341 -19.00 0.26 -9.47
CA GLU A 341 -19.48 -0.11 -10.82
C GLU A 341 -21.02 -0.04 -10.95
N ALA A 342 -21.74 -0.36 -9.88
CA ALA A 342 -23.20 -0.24 -9.81
C ALA A 342 -23.70 1.22 -9.93
N GLN A 343 -22.97 2.20 -9.37
CA GLN A 343 -23.29 3.63 -9.48
C GLN A 343 -22.93 4.20 -10.86
N GLN A 344 -21.89 3.68 -11.49
CA GLN A 344 -21.52 4.06 -12.86
C GLN A 344 -22.55 3.54 -13.89
N GLN A 345 -23.05 2.32 -13.71
CA GLN A 345 -24.17 1.78 -14.49
C GLN A 345 -25.47 2.57 -14.28
N PHE A 346 -25.75 3.03 -13.06
CA PHE A 346 -26.93 3.85 -12.78
C PHE A 346 -26.86 5.22 -13.47
N LEU A 347 -25.71 5.89 -13.46
CA LEU A 347 -25.50 7.17 -14.15
C LEU A 347 -25.54 7.02 -15.69
N TYR A 348 -25.02 5.91 -16.22
CA TYR A 348 -25.12 5.60 -17.65
C TYR A 348 -26.57 5.33 -18.08
N SER A 349 -27.35 4.63 -17.25
CA SER A 349 -28.78 4.36 -17.52
C SER A 349 -29.67 5.61 -17.36
N ALA A 350 -29.33 6.54 -16.46
CA ALA A 350 -30.04 7.80 -16.30
C ALA A 350 -29.79 8.76 -17.47
N SER A 351 -28.57 8.75 -18.04
CA SER A 351 -28.25 9.45 -19.28
C SER A 351 -29.06 8.93 -20.47
N LEU A 352 -29.32 7.61 -20.52
CA LEU A 352 -30.11 7.00 -21.60
C LEU A 352 -31.62 7.29 -21.49
N ARG A 353 -32.14 7.53 -20.27
CA ARG A 353 -33.56 7.86 -20.05
C ARG A 353 -33.93 9.31 -20.35
N GLN A 354 -32.94 10.20 -20.51
CA GLN A 354 -33.16 11.58 -20.99
C GLN A 354 -33.10 11.71 -22.53
N GLU A 355 -32.88 10.60 -23.25
CA GLU A 355 -32.85 10.54 -24.72
C GLU A 355 -34.17 10.02 -25.36
N LEU A 356 -35.24 9.86 -24.57
CA LEU A 356 -36.63 9.73 -25.05
C LEU A 356 -37.36 11.07 -24.87
#